data_AF-A0A5C6VML1-F1
#
_entry.id   AF-A0A5C6VML1-F1
#
_cell.length_a   1.000
_cell.length_b   1.000
_cell.length_c   1.000
_cell.angle_alpha   90.00
_cell.angle_beta   90.00
_cell.angle_gamma   90.00
#
_symmetry.space_group_name_H-M   'P 1'
#
loop_
_entity.id
_entity.type
_entity.pdbx_description
1 polymer ?
#
loop_
_entity_poly.entity_id
_entity_poly.type
_entity_poly.pdbx_seq_one_letter_code
_entity_poly.pdbx_strand_id
1 'polypeptide(L)'
;MCGGNGMSIKRKLAMSIATAVLGLILISGGTVAYFNDTESATNTFTTGLLELGINKDIILKIDDLVPGDTMHGDFVLTNEGTVDMKEIILHSSYEVVDKGESNHDDDLGDHISVEYLYNVYDRETVVFKKLLSELKDNPQQIMDEFPAGSPEGKFAVRFKFIDNGKDQNHFQTDELTLNWNFEAVQRDGDHDLQ
;
A
#
# COMPACT_ATOMS: atom_id res chain seq x y z
N MET A 1 44.69 44.91 30.41
CA MET A 1 44.53 45.66 29.15
C MET A 1 44.33 44.67 28.02
N CYS A 2 43.26 44.89 27.23
CA CYS A 2 42.91 44.30 25.93
C CYS A 2 42.73 42.77 25.89
N GLY A 3 41.54 42.21 25.64
CA GLY A 3 40.53 42.55 24.62
C GLY A 3 40.81 41.70 23.37
N GLY A 4 39.89 41.03 22.70
CA GLY A 4 38.44 40.91 22.74
C GLY A 4 37.99 40.15 21.47
N ASN A 5 36.71 39.81 21.41
CA ASN A 5 35.93 39.30 20.27
C ASN A 5 36.15 37.82 19.94
N GLY A 6 35.16 36.93 19.95
CA GLY A 6 33.75 37.12 19.66
C GLY A 6 33.40 36.33 18.40
N MET A 7 33.09 35.04 18.56
CA MET A 7 32.31 34.29 17.58
C MET A 7 31.10 33.66 18.28
N SER A 8 30.04 34.48 18.31
CA SER A 8 28.66 34.13 17.97
C SER A 8 28.17 32.72 18.31
N ILE A 9 27.40 32.65 19.40
CA ILE A 9 26.16 31.88 19.48
C ILE A 9 25.37 32.08 18.17
N LYS A 10 25.42 31.14 17.23
CA LYS A 10 24.41 30.88 16.17
C LYS A 10 24.81 29.65 15.34
N ARG A 11 23.87 28.70 15.22
CA ARG A 11 23.90 27.38 14.55
C ARG A 11 24.44 26.24 15.44
N LYS A 12 23.79 25.93 16.57
CA LYS A 12 22.71 24.93 16.67
C LYS A 12 22.99 23.65 15.85
N LEU A 13 23.46 22.62 16.56
CA LEU A 13 22.85 21.29 16.59
C LEU A 13 22.56 20.62 15.23
N ALA A 14 23.60 20.10 14.58
CA ALA A 14 23.47 19.01 13.60
C ALA A 14 23.95 17.70 14.23
N MET A 15 23.27 17.29 15.31
CA MET A 15 23.33 15.93 15.83
C MET A 15 22.25 15.11 15.13
N SER A 16 22.65 14.18 14.26
CA SER A 16 22.12 12.80 14.22
C SER A 16 22.61 12.12 12.94
N ILE A 17 23.67 11.31 13.10
CA ILE A 17 23.87 10.14 12.27
C ILE A 17 22.79 9.16 12.76
N ALA A 18 21.63 9.14 12.11
CA ALA A 18 20.66 8.08 12.31
C ALA A 18 21.12 6.88 11.47
N THR A 19 21.92 6.02 12.10
CA THR A 19 22.18 4.66 11.65
C THR A 19 20.86 3.97 11.31
N ALA A 20 20.59 3.77 10.02
CA ALA A 20 19.63 2.76 9.60
C ALA A 20 20.22 1.41 9.97
N VAL A 21 19.73 0.82 11.06
CA VAL A 21 20.04 -0.57 11.43
C VAL A 21 19.38 -1.43 10.36
N LEU A 22 20.18 -1.98 9.44
CA LEU A 22 19.76 -3.11 8.63
C LEU A 22 19.55 -4.27 9.59
N GLY A 23 18.28 -4.59 9.89
CA GLY A 23 17.90 -5.75 10.67
C GLY A 23 18.29 -7.02 9.94
N LEU A 24 19.50 -7.51 10.18
CA LEU A 24 19.90 -8.86 9.80
C LEU A 24 19.14 -9.83 10.71
N ILE A 25 18.01 -10.35 10.23
CA ILE A 25 17.32 -11.45 10.88
C ILE A 25 18.21 -12.69 10.73
N LEU A 26 18.75 -13.16 11.86
CA LEU A 26 19.41 -14.46 11.96
C LEU A 26 18.34 -15.55 11.94
N ILE A 27 18.08 -16.13 10.77
CA ILE A 27 17.29 -17.36 10.64
C ILE A 27 18.14 -18.50 11.21
N SER A 28 17.96 -18.81 12.49
CA SER A 28 18.55 -19.98 13.13
C SER A 28 17.55 -20.65 14.05
N GLY A 29 17.07 -21.83 13.66
CA GLY A 29 16.33 -22.76 14.52
C GLY A 29 14.93 -23.08 14.01
N GLY A 30 14.80 -24.23 13.36
CA GLY A 30 13.62 -24.63 12.60
C GLY A 30 12.43 -25.15 13.40
N THR A 31 11.29 -25.08 12.73
CA THR A 31 10.36 -26.17 12.43
C THR A 31 9.64 -25.72 11.17
N VAL A 32 9.68 -26.51 10.10
CA VAL A 32 8.94 -26.22 8.87
C VAL A 32 7.45 -26.18 9.26
N ALA A 33 6.82 -25.01 9.20
CA ALA A 33 5.38 -24.89 9.38
C ALA A 33 4.72 -25.62 8.21
N TYR A 34 4.39 -26.88 8.46
CA TYR A 34 3.69 -27.73 7.53
C TYR A 34 2.23 -27.31 7.59
N PHE A 35 1.82 -26.37 6.71
CA PHE A 35 0.42 -26.13 6.38
C PHE A 35 -0.16 -27.49 5.99
N ASN A 36 -0.86 -28.11 6.94
CA ASN A 36 -1.41 -29.45 6.78
C ASN A 36 -2.61 -29.32 5.83
N ASP A 37 -2.32 -29.43 4.54
CA ASP A 37 -3.28 -29.68 3.46
C ASP A 37 -4.27 -28.53 3.19
N THR A 38 -3.79 -27.44 2.57
CA THR A 38 -4.66 -26.45 1.92
C THR A 38 -4.10 -26.11 0.55
N GLU A 39 -4.92 -26.24 -0.49
CA GLU A 39 -4.58 -25.85 -1.85
C GLU A 39 -4.27 -24.35 -1.90
N SER A 40 -3.22 -23.95 -2.64
CA SER A 40 -2.92 -22.52 -2.84
C SER A 40 -4.14 -21.86 -3.49
N ALA A 41 -4.70 -20.86 -2.81
CA ALA A 41 -5.81 -20.10 -3.34
C ALA A 41 -5.27 -19.21 -4.46
N THR A 42 -5.55 -19.57 -5.73
CA THR A 42 -5.30 -18.66 -6.85
C THR A 42 -6.41 -17.61 -6.90
N ASN A 43 -6.46 -16.75 -5.88
CA ASN A 43 -7.44 -15.67 -5.78
C ASN A 43 -7.05 -14.57 -6.78
N THR A 44 -7.61 -14.65 -7.99
CA THR A 44 -7.54 -13.55 -8.96
C THR A 44 -8.63 -12.56 -8.60
N PHE A 45 -8.26 -11.37 -8.16
CA PHE A 45 -9.22 -10.28 -8.02
C PHE A 45 -9.66 -9.89 -9.43
N THR A 46 -10.93 -10.15 -9.79
CA THR A 46 -11.51 -9.54 -10.98
C THR A 46 -11.80 -8.09 -10.66
N THR A 47 -10.83 -7.23 -10.90
CA THR A 47 -10.96 -5.79 -10.76
C THR A 47 -11.32 -5.21 -12.12
N GLY A 48 -12.45 -4.51 -12.16
CA GLY A 48 -13.03 -3.94 -13.38
C GLY A 48 -12.52 -2.52 -13.69
N LEU A 49 -13.08 -1.93 -14.74
CA LEU A 49 -12.89 -0.51 -15.08
C LEU A 49 -13.39 0.36 -13.93
N LEU A 50 -12.53 1.25 -13.41
CA LEU A 50 -12.84 2.18 -12.34
C LEU A 50 -12.93 3.61 -12.89
N GLU A 51 -14.13 4.01 -13.28
CA GLU A 51 -14.39 5.40 -13.69
C GLU A 51 -14.27 6.34 -12.47
N LEU A 52 -13.30 7.26 -12.52
CA LEU A 52 -13.11 8.25 -11.48
C LEU A 52 -13.97 9.47 -11.76
N GLY A 53 -14.85 9.78 -10.82
CA GLY A 53 -15.58 11.05 -10.78
C GLY A 53 -14.90 12.03 -9.84
N ILE A 54 -15.18 11.89 -8.55
CA ILE A 54 -14.63 12.76 -7.49
C ILE A 54 -14.04 11.92 -6.37
N ASN A 55 -14.73 10.85 -5.95
CA ASN A 55 -14.23 9.84 -5.02
C ASN A 55 -14.81 8.47 -5.37
N LYS A 56 -14.05 7.39 -5.16
CA LYS A 56 -14.52 6.03 -5.45
C LYS A 56 -14.06 5.04 -4.39
N ASP A 57 -15.00 4.28 -3.85
CA ASP A 57 -14.73 3.22 -2.89
C ASP A 57 -14.73 1.85 -3.58
N ILE A 58 -13.75 1.02 -3.20
CA ILE A 58 -13.68 -0.39 -3.55
C ILE A 58 -13.53 -1.18 -2.25
N ILE A 59 -14.35 -2.21 -2.11
CA ILE A 59 -14.24 -3.18 -1.03
C ILE A 59 -13.74 -4.49 -1.62
N LEU A 60 -12.60 -4.97 -1.14
CA LEU A 60 -11.99 -6.24 -1.51
C LEU A 60 -12.13 -7.19 -0.32
N LYS A 61 -12.74 -8.34 -0.56
CA LYS A 61 -12.85 -9.42 0.43
C LYS A 61 -11.88 -10.51 0.03
N ILE A 62 -11.11 -10.97 1.00
CA ILE A 62 -10.05 -11.94 0.80
C ILE A 62 -10.19 -12.98 1.90
N ASP A 63 -10.34 -14.24 1.51
CA ASP A 63 -10.46 -15.38 2.40
C ASP A 63 -9.44 -16.48 2.00
N ASP A 64 -9.28 -17.43 2.92
CA ASP A 64 -8.51 -18.67 2.72
C ASP A 64 -7.05 -18.44 2.26
N LEU A 65 -6.44 -17.34 2.72
CA LEU A 65 -5.04 -17.04 2.44
C LEU A 65 -4.10 -17.99 3.19
N VAL A 66 -3.12 -18.52 2.47
CA VAL A 66 -2.00 -19.23 3.09
C VAL A 66 -0.68 -18.50 2.86
N PRO A 67 0.29 -18.57 3.79
CA PRO A 67 1.59 -17.93 3.60
C PRO A 67 2.27 -18.38 2.31
N GLY A 68 2.79 -17.41 1.58
CA GLY A 68 3.33 -17.59 0.25
C GLY A 68 2.35 -17.23 -0.87
N ASP A 69 1.04 -17.23 -0.61
CA ASP A 69 0.04 -16.88 -1.61
C ASP A 69 0.26 -15.47 -2.15
N THR A 70 0.01 -15.32 -3.44
CA THR A 70 0.08 -14.03 -4.14
C THR A 70 -1.20 -13.84 -4.93
N MET A 71 -1.77 -12.65 -4.82
CA MET A 71 -2.98 -12.25 -5.48
C MET A 71 -2.74 -11.01 -6.32
N HIS A 72 -3.45 -10.94 -7.44
CA HIS A 72 -3.31 -9.89 -8.43
C HIS A 72 -4.65 -9.22 -8.67
N GLY A 73 -4.63 -7.90 -8.83
CA GLY A 73 -5.77 -7.12 -9.32
C GLY A 73 -5.30 -6.00 -10.24
N ASP A 74 -6.01 -5.78 -11.33
CA ASP A 74 -5.79 -4.69 -12.29
C ASP A 74 -6.88 -3.61 -12.19
N PHE A 75 -6.50 -2.34 -12.14
CA PHE A 75 -7.45 -1.22 -12.14
C PHE A 75 -7.21 -0.34 -13.35
N VAL A 76 -8.29 0.24 -13.88
CA VAL A 76 -8.20 1.24 -14.93
C VAL A 76 -8.88 2.50 -14.42
N LEU A 77 -8.15 3.60 -14.37
CA LEU A 77 -8.63 4.92 -13.96
C LEU A 77 -8.87 5.76 -15.22
N THR A 78 -10.00 6.45 -15.29
CA THR A 78 -10.31 7.42 -16.34
C THR A 78 -10.73 8.76 -15.72
N ASN A 79 -10.39 9.88 -16.37
CA ASN A 79 -10.92 11.21 -16.03
C ASN A 79 -11.82 11.71 -17.16
N GLU A 80 -13.06 11.25 -17.14
CA GLU A 80 -14.11 11.67 -18.10
C GLU A 80 -14.83 12.96 -17.67
N GLY A 81 -14.36 13.60 -16.59
CA GLY A 81 -14.88 14.87 -16.12
C GLY A 81 -14.47 16.05 -16.99
N THR A 82 -14.81 17.26 -16.55
CA THR A 82 -14.43 18.51 -17.24
C THR A 82 -13.33 19.29 -16.50
N VAL A 83 -12.80 18.73 -15.42
CA VAL A 83 -11.83 19.40 -14.53
C VAL A 83 -10.59 18.54 -14.41
N ASP A 84 -9.43 19.18 -14.46
CA ASP A 84 -8.15 18.52 -14.26
C ASP A 84 -7.96 18.11 -12.81
N MET A 85 -7.53 16.86 -12.61
CA MET A 85 -7.12 16.37 -11.30
C MET A 85 -5.64 16.70 -11.11
N LYS A 86 -5.34 17.33 -9.97
CA LYS A 86 -3.98 17.60 -9.53
C LYS A 86 -3.29 16.30 -9.12
N GLU A 87 -3.95 15.49 -8.30
CA GLU A 87 -3.40 14.24 -7.79
C GLU A 87 -4.52 13.26 -7.42
N ILE A 88 -4.19 11.97 -7.42
CA ILE A 88 -5.05 10.91 -6.91
C ILE A 88 -4.41 10.32 -5.66
N ILE A 89 -5.17 10.32 -4.56
CA ILE A 89 -4.74 9.82 -3.26
C ILE A 89 -5.52 8.54 -2.94
N LEU A 90 -4.80 7.45 -2.65
CA LEU A 90 -5.35 6.20 -2.18
C LEU A 90 -5.36 6.17 -0.66
N HIS A 91 -6.56 6.12 -0.09
CA HIS A 91 -6.78 5.86 1.33
C HIS A 91 -7.07 4.38 1.52
N SER A 92 -6.42 3.76 2.50
CA SER A 92 -6.59 2.34 2.81
C SER A 92 -7.04 2.14 4.25
N SER A 93 -8.04 1.30 4.44
CA SER A 93 -8.38 0.72 5.73
C SER A 93 -8.70 -0.74 5.56
N TYR A 94 -8.54 -1.54 6.61
CA TYR A 94 -8.90 -2.95 6.57
C TYR A 94 -9.41 -3.43 7.92
N GLU A 95 -10.15 -4.52 7.84
CA GLU A 95 -10.62 -5.30 8.98
C GLU A 95 -10.22 -6.75 8.75
N VAL A 96 -9.66 -7.37 9.79
CA VAL A 96 -9.42 -8.81 9.84
C VAL A 96 -10.51 -9.42 10.70
N VAL A 97 -11.27 -10.34 10.11
CA VAL A 97 -12.26 -11.15 10.81
C VAL A 97 -11.60 -12.48 11.11
N ASP A 98 -11.22 -12.64 12.38
CA ASP A 98 -10.74 -13.88 12.96
C ASP A 98 -11.80 -14.97 12.77
N LYS A 99 -11.44 -15.97 11.95
CA LYS A 99 -12.24 -17.18 11.76
C LYS A 99 -11.35 -18.35 12.10
N GLY A 100 -11.77 -19.15 13.08
CA GLY A 100 -11.04 -20.35 13.48
C GLY A 100 -10.21 -20.14 14.74
N GLU A 101 -8.89 -20.25 14.61
CA GLU A 101 -7.97 -20.07 15.73
C GLU A 101 -7.76 -18.58 16.01
N SER A 102 -7.59 -18.22 17.27
CA SER A 102 -7.47 -16.81 17.61
C SER A 102 -6.15 -16.22 17.15
N ASN A 103 -6.21 -15.04 16.52
CA ASN A 103 -5.03 -14.27 16.14
C ASN A 103 -4.28 -13.65 17.32
N HIS A 104 -4.90 -13.63 18.51
CA HIS A 104 -4.37 -12.94 19.68
C HIS A 104 -4.03 -11.47 19.36
N ASP A 105 -2.74 -11.09 19.44
CA ASP A 105 -2.24 -9.74 19.15
C ASP A 105 -1.51 -9.66 17.80
N ASP A 106 -1.47 -10.75 17.01
CA ASP A 106 -0.80 -10.79 15.71
C ASP A 106 -1.76 -10.31 14.61
N ASP A 107 -1.39 -9.24 13.89
CA ASP A 107 -2.24 -8.66 12.85
C ASP A 107 -1.86 -9.24 11.49
N LEU A 108 -2.82 -9.86 10.79
CA LEU A 108 -2.62 -10.36 9.43
C LEU A 108 -2.09 -9.26 8.48
N GLY A 109 -2.48 -8.00 8.70
CA GLY A 109 -1.99 -6.85 7.94
C GLY A 109 -0.47 -6.63 8.00
N ASP A 110 0.19 -7.07 9.07
CA ASP A 110 1.67 -7.03 9.19
C ASP A 110 2.37 -8.09 8.33
N HIS A 111 1.62 -9.09 7.84
CA HIS A 111 2.14 -10.17 7.01
C HIS A 111 1.69 -10.08 5.54
N ILE A 112 0.87 -9.10 5.17
CA ILE A 112 0.48 -8.85 3.77
C ILE A 112 1.34 -7.74 3.18
N SER A 113 2.18 -8.06 2.20
CA SER A 113 2.84 -7.06 1.35
C SER A 113 1.91 -6.59 0.24
N VAL A 114 1.81 -5.27 0.06
CA VAL A 114 1.07 -4.62 -1.02
C VAL A 114 2.06 -3.91 -1.93
N GLU A 115 2.12 -4.32 -3.20
CA GLU A 115 2.89 -3.69 -4.26
C GLU A 115 1.92 -3.07 -5.27
N TYR A 116 1.87 -1.74 -5.33
CA TYR A 116 1.01 -0.99 -6.24
C TYR A 116 1.83 -0.52 -7.44
N LEU A 117 1.36 -0.84 -8.64
CA LEU A 117 2.09 -0.69 -9.89
C LEU A 117 1.28 0.17 -10.87
N TYR A 118 1.95 1.03 -11.60
CA TYR A 118 1.40 1.79 -12.70
C TYR A 118 1.98 1.28 -14.02
N ASN A 119 1.13 0.97 -14.99
CA ASN A 119 1.52 0.44 -16.29
C ASN A 119 1.60 1.57 -17.32
N VAL A 120 2.79 1.78 -17.85
CA VAL A 120 3.08 2.74 -18.90
C VAL A 120 3.71 2.01 -20.09
N TYR A 121 2.99 1.94 -21.21
CA TYR A 121 3.43 1.24 -22.43
C TYR A 121 3.89 -0.21 -22.17
N ASP A 122 3.08 -0.99 -21.48
CA ASP A 122 3.34 -2.39 -21.12
C ASP A 122 4.54 -2.60 -20.18
N ARG A 123 4.98 -1.52 -19.50
CA ARG A 123 5.99 -1.58 -18.45
C ARG A 123 5.39 -1.15 -17.12
N GLU A 124 5.52 -2.03 -16.14
CA GLU A 124 5.11 -1.75 -14.78
C GLU A 124 6.16 -0.91 -14.05
N THR A 125 5.71 0.15 -13.40
CA THR A 125 6.50 0.97 -12.49
C THR A 125 5.91 0.82 -11.10
N VAL A 126 6.75 0.49 -10.10
CA VAL A 126 6.30 0.41 -8.71
C VAL A 126 6.05 1.82 -8.20
N VAL A 127 4.79 2.10 -7.83
CA VAL A 127 4.38 3.36 -7.19
C VAL A 127 4.76 3.30 -5.71
N PHE A 128 4.37 2.22 -5.03
CA PHE A 128 4.81 1.94 -3.67
C PHE A 128 4.83 0.43 -3.41
N LYS A 129 5.59 0.04 -2.38
CA LYS A 129 5.58 -1.29 -1.80
C LYS A 129 5.67 -1.17 -0.28
N LYS A 130 4.65 -1.65 0.43
CA LYS A 130 4.49 -1.52 1.89
C LYS A 130 3.80 -2.75 2.46
N LEU A 131 3.80 -2.91 3.78
CA LEU A 131 2.87 -3.82 4.46
C LEU A 131 1.47 -3.21 4.46
N LEU A 132 0.44 -4.04 4.52
CA LEU A 132 -0.94 -3.57 4.54
C LEU A 132 -1.23 -2.73 5.81
N SER A 133 -0.66 -3.12 6.94
CA SER A 133 -0.74 -2.37 8.21
C SER A 133 -0.15 -0.96 8.09
N GLU A 134 0.91 -0.77 7.31
CA GLU A 134 1.55 0.53 7.08
C GLU A 134 0.73 1.48 6.19
N LEU A 135 -0.27 0.96 5.48
CA LEU A 135 -1.18 1.75 4.63
C LEU A 135 -2.38 2.27 5.41
N LYS A 136 -2.71 1.64 6.55
CA LYS A 136 -3.80 2.09 7.41
C LYS A 136 -3.48 3.48 7.96
N ASP A 137 -4.42 4.41 7.78
CA ASP A 137 -4.29 5.81 8.18
C ASP A 137 -3.07 6.54 7.56
N ASN A 138 -2.51 6.00 6.48
CA ASN A 138 -1.36 6.54 5.77
C ASN A 138 -1.65 6.63 4.27
N PRO A 139 -2.32 7.71 3.81
CA PRO A 139 -2.71 7.85 2.42
C PRO A 139 -1.50 7.87 1.46
N GLN A 140 -1.65 7.29 0.27
CA GLN A 140 -0.61 7.22 -0.73
C GLN A 140 -1.01 8.03 -1.97
N GLN A 141 -0.18 8.97 -2.40
CA GLN A 141 -0.35 9.57 -3.74
C GLN A 141 0.03 8.53 -4.79
N ILE A 142 -0.91 8.17 -5.67
CA ILE A 142 -0.72 7.12 -6.68
C ILE A 142 -0.60 7.64 -8.10
N MET A 143 -1.05 8.88 -8.34
CA MET A 143 -0.96 9.54 -9.63
C MET A 143 -0.84 11.05 -9.42
N ASP A 144 -0.03 11.69 -10.26
CA ASP A 144 0.12 13.14 -10.34
C ASP A 144 -0.36 13.60 -11.73
N GLU A 145 -0.96 14.78 -11.78
CA GLU A 145 -1.48 15.42 -12.98
C GLU A 145 -2.29 14.49 -13.89
N PHE A 146 -3.60 14.38 -13.64
CA PHE A 146 -4.51 13.61 -14.49
C PHE A 146 -5.57 14.53 -15.14
N PRO A 147 -5.22 15.22 -16.25
CA PRO A 147 -6.12 16.11 -16.97
C PRO A 147 -7.38 15.43 -17.48
N ALA A 148 -8.44 16.21 -17.65
CA ALA A 148 -9.68 15.74 -18.27
C ALA A 148 -9.45 15.21 -19.70
N GLY A 149 -10.00 14.04 -20.01
CA GLY A 149 -9.84 13.38 -21.31
C GLY A 149 -8.46 12.76 -21.57
N SER A 150 -7.63 12.62 -20.52
CA SER A 150 -6.38 11.87 -20.61
C SER A 150 -6.62 10.40 -20.97
N PRO A 151 -5.66 9.71 -21.61
CA PRO A 151 -5.72 8.27 -21.76
C PRO A 151 -5.90 7.56 -20.42
N GLU A 152 -6.54 6.39 -20.46
CA GLU A 152 -6.78 5.58 -19.27
C GLU A 152 -5.46 5.25 -18.53
N GLY A 153 -5.46 5.45 -17.22
CA GLY A 153 -4.38 5.05 -16.33
C GLY A 153 -4.55 3.58 -15.93
N LYS A 154 -3.63 2.71 -16.36
CA LYS A 154 -3.68 1.28 -16.03
C LYS A 154 -2.80 1.00 -14.81
N PHE A 155 -3.37 0.37 -13.81
CA PHE A 155 -2.70 0.03 -12.56
C PHE A 155 -2.84 -1.47 -12.30
N ALA A 156 -1.90 -2.00 -11.55
CA ALA A 156 -1.97 -3.33 -10.99
C ALA A 156 -1.62 -3.28 -9.50
N VAL A 157 -2.20 -4.16 -8.71
CA VAL A 157 -1.78 -4.43 -7.34
C VAL A 157 -1.38 -5.89 -7.23
N ARG A 158 -0.33 -6.14 -6.45
CA ARG A 158 0.03 -7.46 -5.97
C ARG A 158 -0.05 -7.47 -4.45
N PHE A 159 -0.90 -8.35 -3.93
CA PHE A 159 -0.91 -8.70 -2.53
C PHE A 159 -0.14 -9.98 -2.35
N LYS A 160 0.74 -10.05 -1.35
CA LYS A 160 1.46 -11.28 -1.01
C LYS A 160 1.37 -11.54 0.48
N PHE A 161 0.87 -12.72 0.86
CA PHE A 161 1.02 -13.21 2.22
C PHE A 161 2.47 -13.68 2.40
N ILE A 162 3.23 -12.98 3.23
CA ILE A 162 4.62 -13.26 3.49
C ILE A 162 4.71 -14.52 4.37
N ASP A 163 5.29 -15.58 3.81
CA ASP A 163 5.83 -16.70 4.59
C ASP A 163 7.10 -16.23 5.30
N ASN A 164 7.02 -16.15 6.63
CA ASN A 164 8.11 -15.69 7.49
C ASN A 164 8.95 -16.86 8.06
N GLY A 165 8.65 -18.09 7.66
CA GLY A 165 9.33 -19.32 8.09
C GLY A 165 8.99 -19.77 9.51
N LYS A 166 7.98 -19.17 10.15
CA LYS A 166 7.44 -19.57 11.47
C LYS A 166 6.02 -20.12 11.31
N ASP A 167 5.44 -20.56 12.43
CA ASP A 167 4.02 -20.93 12.46
C ASP A 167 3.15 -19.69 12.27
N GLN A 168 2.31 -19.71 11.23
CA GLN A 168 1.33 -18.69 10.86
C GLN A 168 -0.05 -19.34 10.65
N ASN A 169 -0.27 -20.56 11.16
CA ASN A 169 -1.51 -21.31 10.98
C ASN A 169 -2.72 -20.66 11.68
N HIS A 170 -2.50 -19.78 12.66
CA HIS A 170 -3.62 -19.08 13.32
C HIS A 170 -4.38 -18.14 12.38
N PHE A 171 -3.73 -17.64 11.33
CA PHE A 171 -4.39 -16.88 10.27
C PHE A 171 -5.19 -17.74 9.27
N GLN A 172 -5.12 -19.08 9.41
CA GLN A 172 -5.79 -19.99 8.50
C GLN A 172 -7.30 -19.83 8.64
N THR A 173 -7.96 -19.56 7.52
CA THR A 173 -9.42 -19.30 7.37
C THR A 173 -9.90 -17.88 7.71
N ASP A 174 -9.02 -16.98 8.13
CA ASP A 174 -9.35 -15.58 8.34
C ASP A 174 -9.91 -14.91 7.08
N GLU A 175 -10.79 -13.94 7.30
CA GLU A 175 -11.29 -13.06 6.24
C GLU A 175 -10.71 -11.64 6.42
N LEU A 176 -10.00 -11.17 5.42
CA LEU A 176 -9.53 -9.79 5.30
C LEU A 176 -10.49 -9.00 4.42
N THR A 177 -11.09 -7.95 4.98
CA THR A 177 -11.86 -6.94 4.22
C THR A 177 -11.04 -5.68 4.10
N LEU A 178 -10.56 -5.39 2.88
CA LEU A 178 -9.81 -4.18 2.54
C LEU A 178 -10.74 -3.16 1.87
N ASN A 179 -10.74 -1.94 2.40
CA ASN A 179 -11.45 -0.80 1.83
C ASN A 179 -10.44 0.18 1.26
N TRP A 180 -10.58 0.48 -0.02
CA TRP A 180 -9.80 1.46 -0.73
C TRP A 180 -10.68 2.60 -1.20
N ASN A 181 -10.35 3.81 -0.78
CA ASN A 181 -10.98 5.03 -1.25
C ASN A 181 -9.97 5.80 -2.12
N PHE A 182 -10.35 6.03 -3.36
CA PHE A 182 -9.59 6.84 -4.31
C PHE A 182 -10.14 8.26 -4.27
N GLU A 183 -9.34 9.19 -3.74
CA GLU A 183 -9.64 10.61 -3.69
C GLU A 183 -9.01 11.34 -4.87
N ALA A 184 -9.84 11.97 -5.70
CA ALA A 184 -9.37 12.81 -6.79
C ALA A 184 -9.34 14.28 -6.34
N VAL A 185 -8.13 14.81 -6.13
CA VAL A 185 -7.94 16.20 -5.75
C VAL A 185 -7.90 17.04 -7.02
N GLN A 186 -8.86 17.94 -7.20
CA GLN A 186 -8.90 18.85 -8.35
C GLN A 186 -7.81 19.93 -8.22
N ARG A 187 -7.33 20.44 -9.37
CA ARG A 187 -6.53 21.66 -9.36
C ARG A 187 -7.37 22.82 -8.81
N ASP A 188 -6.74 23.78 -8.14
CA ASP A 188 -7.42 25.03 -7.76
C ASP A 188 -8.10 25.58 -9.01
N GLY A 189 -9.42 25.79 -8.93
CA GLY A 189 -10.21 26.24 -10.05
C GLY A 189 -9.80 27.64 -10.47
N ASP A 190 -8.77 27.74 -11.32
CA ASP A 190 -8.55 28.95 -12.07
C ASP A 190 -9.62 28.98 -13.17
N HIS A 191 -10.58 29.87 -12.99
CA HIS A 191 -11.67 30.15 -13.90
C HIS A 191 -11.20 30.88 -15.16
N ASP A 192 -9.95 30.73 -15.58
CA ASP A 192 -9.43 31.35 -16.79
C ASP A 192 -9.64 30.42 -18.00
N LEU A 193 -10.92 30.27 -18.34
CA LEU A 193 -11.32 30.06 -19.73
C LEU A 193 -10.87 31.30 -20.53
N GLN A 194 -9.90 31.13 -21.41
CA GLN A 194 -9.72 32.00 -22.59
C GLN A 194 -10.13 31.24 -23.85
#